data_AF-A0A7W0XFF1-F1
#
_entry.id   AF-A0A7W0XFF1-F1
#
_cell.length_a   1.000
_cell.length_b   1.000
_cell.length_c   1.000
_cell.angle_alpha   90.00
_cell.angle_beta   90.00
_cell.angle_gamma   90.00
#
_symmetry.space_group_name_H-M   'P 1'
#
loop_
_entity.id
_entity.type
_entity.pdbx_description
1 polymer ?
#
loop_
_entity_poly.entity_id
_entity_poly.type
_entity_poly.pdbx_seq_one_letter_code
_entity_poly.pdbx_strand_id
1 'polypeptide(L)'
;MFARTLSLSGMVNAQSADSIWYVFYQPVGFLIFLVSGIAENNRAPFDLPEAESELVAGFHTEYSGMRWSLFFMAEYAAMVVVSAVAVTVYLGGWYFPFVYRFTEAQGNHNLYVIVSLLVFVIKVLVVLYLYFWLRWTLPRFRYDQLMDIGWKWLIPSSLINIALSALGIFLVQALNGWRGFKTIESISAGLNLTATGKALMIAIGLIGLFITGVLLSKINWRSRDFNLKSQRRKIRLVDLPKGRPAVPAAPPVAGS
;
A
#
# COMPACT_ATOMS: atom_id res chain seq x y z
N MET A 1 2.93 16.04 4.66
CA MET A 1 2.17 16.97 5.53
C MET A 1 2.79 17.07 6.94
N PHE A 2 3.01 15.95 7.64
CA PHE A 2 3.59 15.96 8.99
C PHE A 2 5.01 16.52 9.09
N ALA A 3 5.92 16.06 8.22
CA ALA A 3 7.32 16.49 8.24
C ALA A 3 7.57 17.92 7.72
N ARG A 4 6.60 18.53 7.02
CA ARG A 4 6.71 19.86 6.38
C ARG A 4 7.93 20.07 5.47
N THR A 5 8.55 18.97 5.02
CA THR A 5 9.70 18.95 4.11
C THR A 5 9.54 17.80 3.11
N LEU A 6 10.23 17.90 1.98
CA LEU A 6 10.34 16.85 0.97
C LEU A 6 11.68 16.11 1.04
N SER A 7 12.62 16.57 1.86
CA SER A 7 13.92 15.89 2.02
C SER A 7 13.78 14.63 2.89
N LEU A 8 14.39 13.52 2.44
CA LEU A 8 14.38 12.25 3.18
C LEU A 8 15.00 12.41 4.58
N SER A 9 16.13 13.13 4.67
CA SER A 9 16.78 13.42 5.96
C SER A 9 15.92 14.30 6.86
N GLY A 10 15.22 15.29 6.29
CA GLY A 10 14.29 16.13 7.03
C GLY A 10 13.09 15.35 7.57
N MET A 11 12.59 14.36 6.81
CA MET A 11 11.53 13.47 7.29
C MET A 11 11.98 12.64 8.49
N VAL A 12 13.18 12.06 8.44
CA VAL A 12 13.74 11.29 9.56
C VAL A 12 13.94 12.18 10.80
N ASN A 13 14.45 13.40 10.60
CA ASN A 13 14.63 14.36 11.70
C ASN A 13 13.28 14.76 12.34
N ALA A 14 12.23 14.93 11.53
CA ALA A 14 10.89 15.20 12.03
C ALA A 14 10.33 14.05 12.88
N GLN A 15 10.59 12.81 12.47
CA GLN A 15 10.20 11.62 13.26
C GLN A 15 11.03 11.48 14.54
N SER A 16 12.31 11.84 14.48
CA SER A 16 13.20 11.85 15.64
C SER A 16 12.76 12.86 16.70
N ALA A 17 12.39 14.07 16.26
CA ALA A 17 11.94 15.14 17.13
C ALA A 17 10.63 14.78 17.85
N ASP A 18 9.69 14.14 17.14
CA ASP A 18 8.43 13.69 17.73
C ASP A 18 8.56 12.37 18.50
N SER A 19 9.67 11.65 18.34
CA SER A 19 9.97 10.35 18.97
C SER A 19 8.95 9.24 18.70
N ILE A 20 8.13 9.37 17.66
CA ILE A 20 7.12 8.40 17.24
C ILE A 20 7.26 8.13 15.74
N TRP A 21 7.09 6.87 15.35
CA TRP A 21 7.09 6.47 13.94
C TRP A 21 5.76 6.82 13.27
N TYR A 22 5.82 7.25 12.01
CA TYR A 22 4.64 7.65 11.25
C TYR A 22 3.73 6.47 10.91
N VAL A 23 4.20 5.22 11.02
CA VAL A 23 3.34 4.02 11.00
C VAL A 23 2.18 4.13 12.00
N PHE A 24 2.40 4.73 13.18
CA PHE A 24 1.36 4.86 14.19
C PHE A 24 0.37 6.00 13.92
N TYR A 25 0.81 7.05 13.20
CA TYR A 25 -0.09 8.13 12.79
C TYR A 25 -0.85 7.83 11.51
N GLN A 26 -0.23 7.09 10.58
CA GLN A 26 -0.82 6.73 9.29
C GLN A 26 -0.68 5.23 9.01
N PRO A 27 -1.38 4.36 9.76
CA PRO A 27 -1.38 2.94 9.48
C PRO A 27 -1.98 2.64 8.09
N VAL A 28 -3.01 3.38 7.67
CA VAL A 28 -3.64 3.25 6.35
C VAL A 28 -2.65 3.59 5.22
N GLY A 29 -1.92 4.72 5.37
CA GLY A 29 -0.92 5.14 4.39
C GLY A 29 0.21 4.12 4.24
N PHE A 30 0.67 3.55 5.35
CA PHE A 30 1.69 2.50 5.33
C PHE A 30 1.21 1.23 4.60
N LEU A 31 -0.01 0.77 4.86
CA LEU A 31 -0.57 -0.40 4.18
C LEU A 31 -0.73 -0.16 2.67
N ILE A 32 -1.23 1.01 2.27
CA ILE A 32 -1.33 1.38 0.85
C ILE A 32 0.05 1.38 0.20
N PHE A 33 1.05 1.99 0.87
CA PHE A 33 2.42 2.03 0.38
C PHE A 33 3.01 0.62 0.23
N LEU A 34 2.79 -0.25 1.22
CA LEU A 34 3.30 -1.61 1.20
C LEU A 34 2.67 -2.43 0.07
N VAL A 35 1.34 -2.39 -0.09
CA VAL A 35 0.64 -3.10 -1.18
C VAL A 35 1.06 -2.57 -2.54
N SER A 36 1.12 -1.24 -2.70
CA SER A 36 1.57 -0.60 -3.94
C SER A 36 3.03 -0.91 -4.26
N GLY A 37 3.89 -0.96 -3.23
CA GLY A 37 5.29 -1.29 -3.38
C GLY A 37 5.54 -2.75 -3.78
N ILE A 38 4.70 -3.68 -3.33
CA ILE A 38 4.77 -5.08 -3.80
C ILE A 38 4.28 -5.18 -5.24
N ALA A 39 3.20 -4.46 -5.59
CA ALA A 39 2.67 -4.43 -6.95
C ALA A 39 3.67 -3.86 -7.96
N GLU A 40 4.36 -2.76 -7.63
CA GLU A 40 5.35 -2.13 -8.50
C GLU A 40 6.56 -3.02 -8.78
N ASN A 41 6.99 -3.82 -7.79
CA ASN A 41 8.12 -4.73 -7.94
C ASN A 41 7.75 -6.00 -8.74
N ASN A 42 6.51 -6.12 -9.22
CA ASN A 42 6.02 -7.23 -10.05
C ASN A 42 6.37 -8.61 -9.48
N ARG A 43 6.32 -8.75 -8.15
CA ARG A 43 6.63 -10.01 -7.46
C ARG A 43 5.37 -10.67 -6.94
N ALA A 44 5.40 -12.00 -6.89
CA ALA A 44 4.35 -12.81 -6.27
C ALA A 44 3.97 -12.22 -4.90
N PRO A 45 2.70 -11.85 -4.68
CA PRO A 45 1.49 -12.33 -5.36
C PRO A 45 1.00 -11.51 -6.59
N PHE A 46 1.73 -10.49 -7.03
CA PHE A 46 1.40 -9.55 -8.11
C PHE A 46 2.38 -9.62 -9.30
N ASP A 47 2.75 -10.82 -9.75
CA ASP A 47 3.76 -11.09 -10.80
C ASP A 47 3.19 -11.17 -12.23
N LEU A 48 2.32 -10.22 -12.60
CA LEU A 48 1.54 -10.25 -13.85
C LEU A 48 2.38 -10.10 -15.15
N PRO A 49 3.43 -9.25 -15.21
CA PRO A 49 4.25 -9.14 -16.43
C PRO A 49 5.05 -10.41 -16.74
N GLU A 50 5.41 -11.18 -15.72
CA GLU A 50 6.08 -12.47 -15.84
C GLU A 50 5.09 -13.58 -16.24
N ALA A 51 3.78 -13.35 -16.03
CA ALA A 51 2.70 -14.27 -16.31
C ALA A 51 2.08 -14.07 -17.69
N GLU A 52 1.90 -12.85 -18.21
CA GLU A 52 1.32 -12.67 -19.56
C GLU A 52 2.27 -13.15 -20.68
N SER A 53 3.52 -13.45 -20.32
CA SER A 53 4.45 -14.23 -21.13
C SER A 53 4.27 -15.76 -20.96
N GLU A 54 3.20 -16.26 -20.33
CA GLU A 54 2.95 -17.70 -20.12
C GLU A 54 2.62 -18.50 -21.40
N LEU A 55 2.82 -17.93 -22.59
CA LEU A 55 3.00 -18.70 -23.83
C LEU A 55 4.47 -19.03 -24.16
N VAL A 56 5.47 -18.28 -23.66
CA VAL A 56 6.92 -18.58 -23.69
C VAL A 56 7.58 -17.66 -22.64
N ALA A 57 8.24 -18.20 -21.60
CA ALA A 57 8.71 -17.51 -20.38
C ALA A 57 9.61 -16.25 -20.59
N GLY A 58 9.01 -15.19 -21.13
CA GLY A 58 9.49 -13.83 -21.37
C GLY A 58 10.99 -13.63 -21.38
N PHE A 59 11.46 -12.72 -20.52
CA PHE A 59 12.87 -12.40 -20.40
C PHE A 59 13.74 -13.54 -19.84
N HIS A 60 13.13 -14.56 -19.23
CA HIS A 60 13.84 -15.76 -18.76
C HIS A 60 14.28 -16.66 -19.93
N THR A 61 13.51 -16.67 -21.02
CA THR A 61 13.83 -17.45 -22.23
C THR A 61 14.50 -16.61 -23.31
N GLU A 62 14.25 -15.30 -23.35
CA GLU A 62 14.76 -14.40 -24.39
C GLU A 62 16.19 -13.90 -24.13
N TYR A 63 16.61 -13.84 -22.86
CA TYR A 63 17.94 -13.34 -22.49
C TYR A 63 18.78 -14.42 -21.80
N SER A 64 20.07 -14.49 -22.15
CA SER A 64 21.04 -15.42 -21.59
C SER A 64 22.21 -14.70 -20.89
N GLY A 65 22.80 -15.37 -19.89
CA GLY A 65 24.01 -14.96 -19.20
C GLY A 65 23.87 -13.61 -18.48
N MET A 66 24.70 -12.64 -18.88
CA MET A 66 24.79 -11.35 -18.19
C MET A 66 23.55 -10.47 -18.36
N ARG A 67 22.87 -10.53 -19.51
CA ARG A 67 21.65 -9.74 -19.75
C ARG A 67 20.51 -10.19 -18.83
N TRP A 68 20.35 -11.50 -18.67
CA TRP A 68 19.42 -12.08 -17.70
C TRP A 68 19.74 -11.67 -16.27
N SER A 69 21.04 -11.73 -15.88
CA SER A 69 21.46 -11.33 -14.54
C SER A 69 21.19 -9.87 -14.22
N LEU A 70 21.26 -8.96 -15.22
CA LEU A 70 20.97 -7.54 -15.02
C LEU A 70 19.49 -7.29 -14.72
N PHE A 71 18.58 -7.99 -15.40
CA PHE A 71 17.14 -7.91 -15.10
C PHE A 71 16.84 -8.40 -13.68
N PHE A 72 17.40 -9.55 -13.30
CA PHE A 72 17.26 -10.07 -11.94
C PHE A 72 17.83 -9.14 -10.87
N MET A 73 19.03 -8.61 -11.10
CA MET A 73 19.66 -7.67 -10.17
C MET A 73 18.82 -6.39 -10.04
N ALA A 74 18.25 -5.88 -11.13
CA ALA A 74 17.42 -4.70 -11.12
C ALA A 74 16.13 -4.90 -10.30
N GLU A 75 15.45 -6.04 -10.45
CA GLU A 75 14.26 -6.38 -9.65
C GLU A 75 14.58 -6.44 -8.15
N TYR A 76 15.68 -7.09 -7.77
CA TYR A 76 16.12 -7.17 -6.37
C TYR A 76 16.59 -5.83 -5.83
N ALA A 77 17.28 -5.02 -6.64
CA ALA A 77 17.65 -3.67 -6.26
C ALA A 77 16.41 -2.78 -6.03
N ALA A 78 15.40 -2.87 -6.90
CA ALA A 78 14.14 -2.14 -6.75
C ALA A 78 13.42 -2.51 -5.45
N MET A 79 13.36 -3.80 -5.09
CA MET A 79 12.79 -4.26 -3.81
C MET A 79 13.52 -3.66 -2.59
N VAL A 80 14.86 -3.60 -2.63
CA VAL A 80 15.66 -2.99 -1.57
C VAL A 80 15.42 -1.48 -1.49
N VAL A 81 15.34 -0.79 -2.63
CA VAL A 81 15.09 0.66 -2.68
C VAL A 81 13.70 1.00 -2.14
N VAL A 82 12.66 0.30 -2.58
CA VAL A 82 11.29 0.52 -2.08
C VAL A 82 11.21 0.26 -0.57
N SER A 83 11.90 -0.78 -0.09
CA SER A 83 11.99 -1.08 1.35
C SER A 83 12.72 0.03 2.12
N ALA A 84 13.82 0.56 1.57
CA ALA A 84 14.54 1.69 2.15
C ALA A 84 13.67 2.97 2.21
N VAL A 85 12.88 3.23 1.18
CA VAL A 85 11.90 4.34 1.18
C VAL A 85 10.81 4.10 2.24
N ALA A 86 10.28 2.88 2.37
CA ALA A 86 9.32 2.54 3.41
C ALA A 86 9.87 2.82 4.81
N VAL A 87 11.12 2.40 5.05
CA VAL A 87 11.80 2.57 6.34
C VAL A 87 12.06 4.04 6.65
N THR A 88 12.54 4.81 5.68
CA THR A 88 12.82 6.25 5.87
C THR A 88 11.56 7.07 6.10
N VAL A 89 10.47 6.79 5.37
CA VAL A 89 9.24 7.60 5.43
C VAL A 89 8.36 7.21 6.62
N TYR A 90 8.24 5.92 6.94
CA TYR A 90 7.28 5.45 7.93
C TYR A 90 7.92 4.99 9.24
N LEU A 91 9.08 4.33 9.19
CA LEU A 91 9.73 3.69 10.35
C LEU A 91 10.87 4.52 10.94
N GLY A 92 11.01 5.79 10.55
CA GLY A 92 11.98 6.72 11.14
C GLY A 92 13.42 6.50 10.68
N GLY A 93 13.68 5.80 9.58
CA GLY A 93 15.03 5.66 9.05
C GLY A 93 16.03 5.11 10.08
N TRP A 94 17.10 5.86 10.31
CA TRP A 94 18.15 5.57 11.29
C TRP A 94 17.76 5.88 12.75
N TYR A 95 16.64 6.58 12.98
CA TYR A 95 16.16 6.91 14.32
C TYR A 95 15.53 5.71 15.01
N PHE A 96 15.97 5.39 16.24
CA PHE A 96 15.34 4.40 17.10
C PHE A 96 15.07 5.01 18.48
N PRO A 97 13.82 4.93 18.99
CA PRO A 97 13.52 5.32 20.37
C PRO A 97 14.45 4.57 21.32
N PHE A 98 14.92 5.21 22.39
CA PHE A 98 15.84 4.66 23.41
C PHE A 98 17.33 4.59 23.04
N VAL A 99 17.73 4.33 21.79
CA VAL A 99 19.18 4.24 21.44
C VAL A 99 19.89 5.58 21.64
N TYR A 100 19.26 6.69 21.23
CA TYR A 100 19.81 8.04 21.37
C TYR A 100 20.26 8.37 22.81
N ARG A 101 19.47 7.93 23.81
CA ARG A 101 19.75 8.18 25.23
C ARG A 101 20.96 7.41 25.76
N PHE A 102 21.28 6.24 25.21
CA PHE A 102 22.39 5.42 25.69
C PHE A 102 23.72 5.78 25.01
N THR A 103 23.69 6.10 23.71
CA THR A 103 24.92 6.35 22.93
C THR A 103 25.43 7.80 23.02
N GLU A 104 24.54 8.79 23.09
CA GLU A 104 24.96 10.20 23.19
C GLU A 104 25.37 10.56 24.63
N ALA A 105 24.70 9.98 25.64
CA ALA A 105 25.05 10.18 27.06
C ALA A 105 26.45 9.66 27.44
N GLN A 106 27.03 8.77 26.64
CA GLN A 106 28.38 8.22 26.86
C GLN A 106 29.47 8.90 26.01
N GLY A 107 29.15 9.96 25.25
CA GLY A 107 30.13 10.73 24.48
C GLY A 107 30.75 10.00 23.27
N ASN A 108 30.26 8.82 22.92
CA ASN A 108 30.84 7.96 21.88
C ASN A 108 30.16 8.16 20.51
N HIS A 109 30.55 9.21 19.80
CA HIS A 109 29.97 9.58 18.50
C HIS A 109 30.09 8.47 17.43
N ASN A 110 31.23 7.77 17.36
CA ASN A 110 31.47 6.73 16.35
C ASN A 110 30.57 5.50 16.56
N LEU A 111 30.31 5.13 17.82
CA LEU A 111 29.41 4.02 18.15
C LEU A 111 27.97 4.35 17.76
N TYR A 112 27.53 5.59 17.91
CA TYR A 112 26.20 6.02 17.49
C TYR A 112 26.00 5.88 15.97
N VAL A 113 26.99 6.27 15.16
CA VAL A 113 26.90 6.15 13.70
C VAL A 113 26.77 4.69 13.29
N ILE A 114 27.58 3.79 13.87
CA ILE A 114 27.54 2.36 13.54
C ILE A 114 26.20 1.75 13.96
N VAL A 115 25.71 2.05 15.17
CA VAL A 115 24.43 1.52 15.66
C VAL A 115 23.27 2.05 14.81
N SER A 116 23.26 3.33 14.47
CA SER A 116 22.19 3.93 13.65
C SER A 116 22.15 3.35 12.23
N LEU A 117 23.31 3.05 11.64
CA LEU A 117 23.42 2.33 10.38
C LEU A 117 22.87 0.90 10.49
N LEU A 118 23.27 0.15 11.52
CA LEU A 118 22.79 -1.22 11.76
C LEU A 118 21.27 -1.25 11.97
N VAL A 119 20.72 -0.31 12.74
CA VAL A 119 19.26 -0.17 12.93
C VAL A 119 18.56 0.05 11.59
N PHE A 120 19.09 0.93 10.75
CA PHE A 120 18.51 1.17 9.44
C PHE A 120 18.51 -0.10 8.57
N VAL A 121 19.65 -0.79 8.50
CA VAL A 121 19.79 -2.05 7.75
C VAL A 121 18.84 -3.11 8.29
N ILE A 122 18.76 -3.29 9.61
CA ILE A 122 17.85 -4.25 10.25
C ILE A 122 16.39 -3.93 9.90
N LYS A 123 15.98 -2.66 9.95
CA LYS A 123 14.61 -2.27 9.56
C LYS A 123 14.32 -2.57 8.09
N VAL A 124 15.28 -2.32 7.19
CA VAL A 124 15.15 -2.68 5.77
C VAL A 124 15.01 -4.19 5.62
N LEU A 125 15.81 -4.97 6.32
CA LEU A 125 15.71 -6.43 6.34
C LEU A 125 14.36 -6.92 6.89
N VAL A 126 13.79 -6.24 7.90
CA VAL A 126 12.45 -6.56 8.42
C VAL A 126 11.37 -6.30 7.37
N VAL A 127 11.45 -5.19 6.61
CA VAL A 127 10.51 -4.93 5.51
C VAL A 127 10.68 -5.93 4.37
N LEU A 128 11.92 -6.28 4.00
CA LEU A 128 12.19 -7.32 3.00
C LEU A 128 11.71 -8.70 3.46
N TYR A 129 11.88 -9.03 4.74
CA TYR A 129 11.33 -10.23 5.33
C TYR A 129 9.80 -10.24 5.21
N LEU A 130 9.15 -9.09 5.41
CA LEU A 130 7.70 -8.94 5.20
C LEU A 130 7.31 -9.23 3.73
N TYR A 131 8.11 -8.80 2.76
CA TYR A 131 7.91 -9.12 1.34
C TYR A 131 7.98 -10.64 1.10
N PHE A 132 9.01 -11.31 1.63
CA PHE A 132 9.13 -12.76 1.50
C PHE A 132 8.02 -13.51 2.23
N TRP A 133 7.60 -13.03 3.39
CA TRP A 133 6.51 -13.60 4.15
C TRP A 133 5.17 -13.49 3.41
N LEU A 134 4.88 -12.33 2.81
CA LEU A 134 3.68 -12.13 1.99
C LEU A 134 3.67 -13.00 0.74
N ARG A 135 4.84 -13.22 0.13
CA ARG A 135 5.00 -14.14 -1.01
C ARG A 135 4.61 -15.57 -0.67
N TRP A 136 4.90 -16.05 0.54
CA TRP A 136 4.59 -17.42 0.95
C TRP A 136 3.18 -17.59 1.52
N THR A 137 2.56 -16.50 1.98
CA THR A 137 1.23 -16.55 2.63
C THR A 137 0.09 -16.32 1.66
N LEU A 138 0.26 -15.47 0.66
CA LEU A 138 -0.82 -15.07 -0.25
C LEU A 138 -0.85 -15.90 -1.53
N PRO A 139 -2.03 -16.36 -1.97
CA PRO A 139 -2.20 -16.94 -3.29
C PRO A 139 -1.98 -15.88 -4.37
N ARG A 140 -1.59 -16.33 -5.55
CA ARG A 140 -1.38 -15.49 -6.74
C ARG A 140 -2.68 -14.79 -7.16
N PHE A 141 -2.61 -13.48 -7.46
CA PHE A 141 -3.76 -12.71 -7.95
C PHE A 141 -3.80 -12.65 -9.48
N ARG A 142 -5.01 -12.66 -10.04
CA ARG A 142 -5.23 -12.43 -11.48
C ARG A 142 -5.20 -10.93 -11.82
N TYR A 143 -4.86 -10.59 -13.08
CA TYR A 143 -4.79 -9.21 -13.58
C TYR A 143 -6.03 -8.39 -13.21
N ASP A 144 -7.21 -8.92 -13.51
CA ASP A 144 -8.49 -8.25 -13.24
C ASP A 144 -8.68 -7.93 -11.75
N GLN A 145 -8.23 -8.82 -10.86
CA GLN A 145 -8.34 -8.65 -9.40
C GLN A 145 -7.34 -7.60 -8.89
N LEU A 146 -6.12 -7.59 -9.43
CA LEU A 146 -5.13 -6.56 -9.11
C LEU A 146 -5.63 -5.17 -9.54
N MET A 147 -6.16 -5.06 -10.77
CA MET A 147 -6.68 -3.81 -11.30
C MET A 147 -7.88 -3.31 -10.47
N ASP A 148 -8.76 -4.23 -10.05
CA ASP A 148 -9.86 -3.92 -9.14
C ASP A 148 -9.36 -3.44 -7.77
N ILE A 149 -8.32 -4.04 -7.19
CA ILE A 149 -7.71 -3.59 -5.93
C ILE A 149 -7.11 -2.19 -6.10
N GLY A 150 -6.34 -1.97 -7.18
CA GLY A 150 -5.74 -0.67 -7.48
C GLY A 150 -6.78 0.45 -7.59
N TRP A 151 -7.73 0.28 -8.51
CA TRP A 151 -8.68 1.34 -8.85
C TRP A 151 -9.82 1.50 -7.86
N LYS A 152 -10.39 0.40 -7.32
CA LYS A 152 -11.56 0.48 -6.44
C LYS A 152 -11.19 0.61 -4.97
N TRP A 153 -10.03 0.12 -4.56
CA TRP A 153 -9.60 0.15 -3.16
C TRP A 153 -8.48 1.14 -2.91
N LEU A 154 -7.32 1.01 -3.56
CA LEU A 154 -6.12 1.80 -3.23
C LEU A 154 -6.28 3.29 -3.55
N ILE A 155 -6.79 3.64 -4.74
CA ILE A 155 -6.96 5.05 -5.13
C ILE A 155 -7.95 5.78 -4.19
N PRO A 156 -9.18 5.31 -3.97
CA PRO A 156 -10.11 6.01 -3.08
C PRO A 156 -9.62 6.01 -1.62
N SER A 157 -8.99 4.92 -1.16
CA SER A 157 -8.39 4.84 0.18
C SER A 157 -7.29 5.89 0.40
N SER A 158 -6.44 6.11 -0.61
CA SER A 158 -5.33 7.07 -0.49
C SER A 158 -5.84 8.51 -0.42
N LEU A 159 -6.87 8.86 -1.21
CA LEU A 159 -7.53 10.18 -1.17
C LEU A 159 -8.19 10.44 0.19
N ILE A 160 -8.92 9.46 0.72
CA ILE A 160 -9.53 9.56 2.07
C ILE A 160 -8.44 9.75 3.13
N ASN A 161 -7.34 8.99 3.05
CA ASN A 161 -6.23 9.10 3.99
C ASN A 161 -5.58 10.49 3.97
N ILE A 162 -5.39 11.08 2.79
CA ILE A 162 -4.85 12.44 2.65
C ILE A 162 -5.81 13.46 3.27
N ALA A 163 -7.11 13.38 2.98
CA ALA A 163 -8.12 14.29 3.53
C ALA A 163 -8.22 14.18 5.06
N LEU A 164 -8.27 12.97 5.61
CA LEU A 164 -8.28 12.73 7.05
C LEU A 164 -7.01 13.23 7.74
N SER A 165 -5.85 13.08 7.10
CA SER A 165 -4.59 13.57 7.63
C SER A 165 -4.55 15.10 7.67
N ALA A 166 -5.05 15.77 6.63
CA ALA A 166 -5.17 17.23 6.61
C ALA A 166 -6.13 17.73 7.70
N LEU A 167 -7.29 17.08 7.84
CA LEU A 167 -8.27 17.40 8.88
C LEU A 167 -7.70 17.18 10.28
N GLY A 168 -7.00 16.07 10.51
CA GLY A 168 -6.37 15.78 11.80
C GLY A 168 -5.32 16.82 12.20
N ILE A 169 -4.47 17.23 11.26
CA ILE A 169 -3.49 18.30 11.47
C ILE A 169 -4.19 19.63 11.78
N PHE A 170 -5.29 19.95 11.08
CA PHE A 170 -6.08 21.15 11.34
C PHE A 170 -6.70 21.14 12.75
N LEU A 171 -7.31 20.02 13.17
CA LEU A 171 -7.90 19.89 14.51
C LEU A 171 -6.85 20.04 15.60
N VAL A 172 -5.68 19.41 15.44
CA VAL A 172 -4.57 19.57 16.40
C VAL A 172 -4.13 21.02 16.53
N GLN A 173 -4.04 21.75 15.40
CA GLN A 173 -3.68 23.16 15.41
C GLN A 173 -4.78 24.04 16.01
N ALA A 174 -6.06 23.74 15.73
CA ALA A 174 -7.20 24.47 16.26
C ALA A 174 -7.40 24.26 17.77
N LEU A 175 -7.10 23.06 18.27
CA LEU A 175 -7.16 22.73 19.69
C LEU A 175 -5.95 23.26 20.47
N ASN A 176 -4.86 23.63 19.79
CA ASN A 176 -3.67 24.17 20.44
C ASN A 176 -3.96 25.57 21.01
N GLY A 177 -4.08 25.68 22.34
CA GLY A 177 -4.43 26.92 23.04
C GLY A 177 -5.92 27.07 23.37
N TRP A 178 -6.79 26.19 22.86
CA TRP A 178 -8.20 26.15 23.28
C TRP A 178 -8.29 25.58 24.70
N ARG A 179 -8.84 26.34 25.66
CA ARG A 179 -8.98 25.94 27.09
C ARG A 179 -7.66 25.59 27.83
N GLY A 180 -6.51 26.06 27.36
CA GLY A 180 -5.22 25.79 27.99
C GLY A 180 -4.58 24.45 27.63
N PHE A 181 -5.16 23.68 26.70
CA PHE A 181 -4.50 22.51 26.13
C PHE A 181 -3.32 22.95 25.26
N LYS A 182 -2.10 22.60 25.67
CA LYS A 182 -0.92 22.69 24.80
C LYS A 182 -0.88 21.40 23.99
N THR A 183 -1.08 21.51 22.68
CA THR A 183 -1.06 20.36 21.77
C THR A 183 0.26 20.29 21.00
N ILE A 184 0.91 21.43 20.78
CA ILE A 184 2.17 21.58 20.02
C ILE A 184 3.27 22.12 20.94
N GLU A 185 4.44 21.47 20.95
CA GLU A 185 5.61 21.91 21.72
C GLU A 185 6.56 22.78 20.86
N SER A 186 6.82 22.39 19.61
CA SER A 186 7.63 23.18 18.68
C SER A 186 7.31 22.85 17.22
N ILE A 187 7.54 23.83 16.33
CA ILE A 187 7.25 23.71 14.89
C ILE A 187 8.56 23.62 14.05
N SER A 188 9.72 23.82 14.67
CA SER A 188 11.00 24.05 13.97
C SER A 188 11.53 22.85 13.19
N ALA A 189 11.26 21.62 13.62
CA ALA A 189 11.74 20.39 12.97
C ALA A 189 10.59 19.48 12.48
N GLY A 190 9.36 19.99 12.43
CA GLY A 190 8.15 19.20 12.15
C GLY A 190 7.01 19.56 13.11
N LEU A 191 5.94 18.77 13.13
CA LEU A 191 4.88 18.86 14.14
C LEU A 191 5.33 18.12 15.41
N ASN A 192 6.09 18.76 16.29
CA ASN A 192 6.39 18.17 17.60
C ASN A 192 5.17 18.31 18.50
N LEU A 193 4.53 17.17 18.75
CA LEU A 193 3.26 17.10 19.47
C LEU A 193 3.53 16.78 20.95
N THR A 194 2.75 17.41 21.83
CA THR A 194 2.63 16.97 23.23
C THR A 194 2.06 15.56 23.29
N ALA A 195 2.20 14.85 24.43
CA ALA A 195 1.61 13.52 24.63
C ALA A 195 0.11 13.46 24.27
N THR A 196 -0.64 14.52 24.57
CA THR A 196 -2.05 14.71 24.18
C THR A 196 -2.24 14.86 22.68
N GLY A 197 -1.40 15.63 21.99
CA GLY A 197 -1.42 15.76 20.53
C GLY A 197 -1.09 14.45 19.82
N LYS A 198 -0.12 13.69 20.34
CA LYS A 198 0.27 12.37 19.85
C LYS A 198 -0.88 11.38 19.95
N ALA A 199 -1.52 11.32 21.12
CA ALA A 199 -2.67 10.45 21.35
C ALA A 199 -3.85 10.79 20.41
N LEU A 200 -4.14 12.07 20.20
CA LEU A 200 -5.17 12.51 19.24
C LEU A 200 -4.82 12.09 17.81
N MET A 201 -3.58 12.28 17.37
CA MET A 201 -3.16 11.88 16.03
C MET A 201 -3.21 10.37 15.81
N ILE A 202 -2.79 9.57 16.80
CA ILE A 202 -2.91 8.10 16.75
C ILE A 202 -4.39 7.69 16.71
N ALA A 203 -5.23 8.31 17.54
CA ALA A 203 -6.67 8.04 17.54
C ALA A 203 -7.29 8.37 16.18
N ILE A 204 -6.95 9.52 15.58
CA ILE A 204 -7.43 9.90 14.24
C ILE A 204 -6.91 8.92 13.18
N GLY A 205 -5.67 8.46 13.27
CA GLY A 205 -5.10 7.45 12.37
C GLY A 205 -5.83 6.11 12.45
N LEU A 206 -6.14 5.64 13.67
CA LEU A 206 -6.87 4.38 13.90
C LEU A 206 -8.36 4.48 13.53
N ILE A 207 -9.01 5.58 13.89
CA ILE A 207 -10.39 5.89 13.46
C ILE A 207 -10.44 6.00 11.94
N GLY A 208 -9.43 6.62 11.33
CA GLY A 208 -9.29 6.74 9.88
C GLY A 208 -9.22 5.37 9.20
N LEU A 209 -8.57 4.39 9.80
CA LEU A 209 -8.55 3.00 9.30
C LEU A 209 -9.98 2.42 9.27
N PHE A 210 -10.76 2.60 10.33
CA PHE A 210 -12.14 2.14 10.39
C PHE A 210 -13.05 2.87 9.40
N ILE A 211 -12.97 4.21 9.36
CA ILE A 211 -13.74 5.05 8.44
C ILE A 211 -13.46 4.65 6.99
N THR A 212 -12.18 4.51 6.64
CA THR A 212 -11.77 4.14 5.29
C THR A 212 -12.28 2.75 4.93
N GLY A 213 -12.18 1.77 5.83
CA GLY A 213 -12.74 0.43 5.63
C GLY A 213 -14.25 0.42 5.41
N VAL A 214 -15.01 1.17 6.22
CA VAL A 214 -16.48 1.27 6.11
C VAL A 214 -16.90 2.00 4.83
N LEU A 215 -16.21 3.09 4.47
CA LEU A 215 -16.48 3.83 3.23
C LEU A 215 -16.22 2.95 2.00
N LEU A 216 -15.08 2.26 1.96
CA LEU A 216 -14.73 1.38 0.85
C LEU A 216 -15.68 0.18 0.77
N SER A 217 -16.08 -0.39 1.90
CA SER A 217 -17.09 -1.45 1.93
C SER A 217 -18.40 -0.99 1.29
N LYS A 218 -18.88 0.20 1.63
CA LYS A 218 -20.12 0.77 1.04
C LYS A 218 -19.96 1.13 -0.45
N ILE A 219 -18.83 1.73 -0.83
CA ILE A 219 -18.55 2.13 -2.23
C ILE A 219 -18.45 0.87 -3.12
N ASN A 220 -17.70 -0.14 -2.67
CA ASN A 220 -17.45 -1.34 -3.46
C ASN A 220 -18.65 -2.31 -3.46
N TRP A 221 -19.47 -2.33 -2.41
CA TRP A 221 -20.74 -3.07 -2.39
C TRP A 221 -21.63 -2.66 -3.58
N ARG A 222 -21.71 -1.35 -3.87
CA ARG A 222 -22.50 -0.81 -4.98
C ARG A 222 -21.95 -1.19 -6.36
N SER A 223 -20.66 -1.47 -6.49
CA SER A 223 -20.05 -1.90 -7.76
C SER A 223 -20.36 -3.36 -8.10
N ARG A 224 -20.61 -4.22 -7.09
CA ARG A 224 -21.03 -5.62 -7.29
C ARG A 224 -22.43 -5.74 -7.94
N ASP A 225 -23.23 -4.69 -7.93
CA ASP A 225 -24.55 -4.65 -8.56
C ASP A 225 -24.49 -4.46 -10.09
N PHE A 226 -23.32 -4.14 -10.66
CA PHE A 226 -23.08 -4.25 -12.12
C PHE A 226 -22.95 -5.71 -12.59
N ASN A 227 -23.25 -6.68 -11.73
CA ASN A 227 -23.39 -8.07 -12.13
C ASN A 227 -24.57 -8.21 -13.09
N LEU A 228 -24.23 -8.46 -14.36
CA LEU A 228 -25.10 -8.74 -15.50
C LEU A 228 -26.20 -9.79 -15.22
N LYS A 229 -26.20 -10.52 -14.08
CA LYS A 229 -27.29 -11.41 -13.68
C LYS A 229 -28.64 -10.69 -13.50
N SER A 230 -28.63 -9.42 -13.08
CA SER A 230 -29.83 -8.59 -13.01
C SER A 230 -30.28 -8.13 -14.41
N GLN A 231 -29.33 -7.73 -15.25
CA GLN A 231 -29.62 -7.26 -16.62
C GLN A 231 -29.96 -8.39 -17.60
N ARG A 232 -29.34 -9.58 -17.49
CA ARG A 232 -29.67 -10.78 -18.29
C ARG A 232 -31.14 -11.19 -18.15
N ARG A 233 -31.73 -10.98 -16.96
CA ARG A 233 -33.16 -11.22 -16.74
C ARG A 233 -34.08 -10.17 -17.38
N LYS A 234 -33.54 -9.01 -17.77
CA LYS A 234 -34.29 -7.91 -18.38
C LYS A 234 -34.11 -7.80 -19.89
N ILE A 235 -33.20 -8.58 -20.50
CA ILE A 235 -33.10 -8.65 -21.96
C ILE A 235 -34.27 -9.51 -22.43
N ARG A 236 -35.35 -8.88 -22.92
CA ARG A 236 -36.32 -9.57 -23.77
C ARG A 236 -35.56 -10.03 -25.00
N LEU A 237 -35.38 -11.33 -25.15
CA LEU A 237 -35.02 -11.89 -26.44
C LEU A 237 -36.12 -11.47 -27.40
N VAL A 238 -35.76 -10.67 -28.41
CA VAL A 238 -36.67 -10.41 -29.53
C VAL A 238 -36.93 -11.77 -30.17
N ASP A 239 -38.20 -12.18 -30.23
CA ASP A 239 -38.59 -13.43 -30.87
C ASP A 239 -38.13 -13.38 -32.32
N LEU A 240 -37.03 -14.07 -32.61
CA LEU A 240 -36.59 -14.27 -33.98
C LEU A 240 -37.73 -15.00 -34.69
N PRO A 241 -38.22 -14.51 -35.85
CA PRO A 241 -39.21 -15.24 -36.62
C PRO A 241 -38.64 -16.63 -36.91
N LYS A 242 -39.32 -17.67 -36.41
CA LYS A 242 -38.90 -19.07 -36.58
C LYS A 242 -38.72 -19.33 -38.07
N GLY A 243 -37.47 -19.42 -38.51
CA GLY A 243 -37.14 -19.78 -39.88
C GLY A 243 -37.78 -21.11 -40.22
N ARG A 244 -38.41 -21.20 -41.40
CA ARG A 244 -38.95 -22.46 -41.91
C ARG A 244 -37.80 -23.48 -41.94
N PRO A 245 -38.03 -24.74 -41.52
CA PRO A 245 -37.01 -25.77 -41.58
C PRO A 245 -36.53 -25.91 -43.04
N ALA A 246 -35.21 -25.91 -43.24
CA ALA A 246 -34.58 -25.98 -44.56
C ALA A 246 -34.83 -27.33 -45.27
N VAL A 247 -35.38 -28.33 -44.58
CA VAL A 247 -35.66 -29.66 -45.13
C VAL A 247 -37.06 -30.10 -44.66
N PRO A 248 -37.98 -30.42 -45.59
CA PRO A 248 -39.26 -31.01 -45.22
C PRO A 248 -39.04 -32.38 -44.56
N ALA A 249 -39.74 -32.64 -43.46
CA ALA A 249 -39.66 -33.91 -42.74
C ALA A 249 -39.94 -35.08 -43.70
N ALA A 250 -39.02 -36.06 -43.72
CA ALA A 250 -39.15 -37.24 -44.56
C ALA A 250 -40.43 -38.02 -44.19
N PRO A 251 -41.18 -38.54 -45.19
CA PRO A 251 -42.39 -39.30 -44.92
C PRO A 251 -42.06 -40.58 -44.13
N PRO A 252 -42.94 -40.99 -43.20
CA PRO A 252 -42.73 -42.20 -42.41
C PRO A 252 -42.69 -43.41 -43.34
N VAL A 253 -41.60 -44.17 -43.27
CA VAL A 253 -41.44 -45.44 -43.97
C VAL A 253 -42.48 -46.40 -43.40
N ALA A 254 -43.45 -46.80 -44.24
CA ALA A 254 -44.41 -47.83 -43.90
C ALA A 254 -43.66 -49.16 -43.73
N GLY A 255 -43.50 -49.59 -42.48
CA GLY A 255 -43.05 -50.93 -42.13
C GLY A 255 -44.17 -51.94 -42.38
N SER A 256 -43.82 -52.99 -43.13
CA SER A 256 -44.55 -54.24 -43.39
C SER A 256 -44.96 -54.97 -42.13
#